data_AF-A0A7J5TYB8-F1
#
_entry.id   AF-A0A7J5TYB8-F1
#
_cell.length_a   1.000
_cell.length_b   1.000
_cell.length_c   1.000
_cell.angle_alpha   90.00
_cell.angle_beta   90.00
_cell.angle_gamma   90.00
#
_symmetry.space_group_name_H-M   'P 1'
#
loop_
_entity.id
_entity.type
_entity.pdbx_description
1 polymer ?
#
loop_
_entity_poly.entity_id
_entity_poly.type
_entity_poly.pdbx_seq_one_letter_code
_entity_poly.pdbx_strand_id
1 'polypeptide(L)' 'MQPAEFTQLSTAQQLDILYYQGDILANRYEEEHIFLLYSLHNFYVELRHDAYTNQLQAVSAFKDTEQLEAYLPYLTEEVL' A
#
# COMPACT_ATOMS: atom_id res chain seq x y z
N MET A 1 12.74 8.55 4.66
CA MET A 1 11.39 8.78 5.19
C MET A 1 11.00 7.56 6.01
N GLN A 2 10.42 7.77 7.19
CA GLN A 2 9.85 6.74 8.05
C GLN A 2 8.31 6.70 7.87
N PRO A 3 7.64 5.59 8.19
CA PRO A 3 6.18 5.50 8.12
C PRO A 3 5.45 6.64 8.83
N ALA A 4 5.93 7.03 10.03
CA ALA A 4 5.33 8.10 10.82
C ALA A 4 5.45 9.49 10.17
N GLU A 5 6.52 9.74 9.40
CA GLU A 5 6.68 10.99 8.64
C GLU A 5 5.76 10.98 7.41
N PHE A 6 5.63 9.83 6.74
CA PHE A 6 4.76 9.65 5.59
C PHE A 6 3.27 9.84 5.96
N THR A 7 2.82 9.27 7.08
CA THR A 7 1.41 9.35 7.52
C THR A 7 1.00 10.75 7.96
N GLN A 8 1.93 11.66 8.20
CA GLN A 8 1.66 13.07 8.51
C GLN A 8 1.42 13.94 7.25
N LEU A 9 1.76 13.44 6.06
CA LEU A 9 1.51 14.14 4.80
C LEU A 9 0.02 14.16 4.47
N SER A 10 -0.40 15.13 3.65
CA SER A 10 -1.74 15.08 3.06
C SER A 10 -1.88 13.85 2.16
N THR A 11 -3.11 13.35 2.01
CA THR A 11 -3.40 12.20 1.13
C THR A 11 -2.91 12.45 -0.30
N ALA A 12 -3.02 13.66 -0.82
CA ALA A 12 -2.51 14.01 -2.15
C ALA A 12 -0.99 13.83 -2.23
N GLN A 13 -0.24 14.30 -1.24
CA GLN A 13 1.21 14.14 -1.19
C GLN A 13 1.63 12.67 -1.01
N GLN A 14 0.89 11.91 -0.21
CA GLN A 14 1.13 10.46 -0.04
C GLN A 14 0.99 9.73 -1.38
N LEU A 15 -0.10 10.00 -2.11
CA LEU A 15 -0.35 9.41 -3.42
C LEU A 15 0.69 9.85 -4.45
N ASP A 16 1.04 11.14 -4.50
CA ASP A 16 2.09 11.63 -5.40
C ASP A 16 3.42 10.90 -5.15
N ILE A 17 3.81 10.73 -3.89
CA ILE A 17 5.04 10.00 -3.55
C ILE A 17 4.95 8.53 -3.97
N LEU A 18 3.85 7.84 -3.66
CA LEU A 18 3.68 6.43 -4.02
C LEU A 18 3.69 6.22 -5.52
N TYR A 19 3.02 7.07 -6.28
CA TYR A 19 2.95 6.93 -7.74
C TYR A 19 4.28 7.26 -8.44
N TYR A 20 5.15 8.04 -7.81
CA TYR A 20 6.45 8.41 -8.39
C TYR A 20 7.63 7.58 -7.88
N GLN A 21 7.57 7.10 -6.64
CA GLN A 21 8.70 6.49 -5.93
C GLN A 21 8.38 5.10 -5.37
N GLY A 22 7.11 4.71 -5.31
CA GLY A 22 6.69 3.42 -4.78
C GLY A 22 6.66 2.36 -5.86
N ASP A 23 7.06 1.14 -5.50
CA ASP A 23 6.90 -0.05 -6.34
C ASP A 23 5.63 -0.78 -5.92
N ILE A 24 4.72 -1.04 -6.87
CA ILE A 24 3.54 -1.86 -6.59
C ILE A 24 4.01 -3.31 -6.42
N LEU A 25 3.71 -3.91 -5.28
CA LEU A 25 4.04 -5.30 -4.99
C LEU A 25 2.89 -6.25 -5.29
N ALA A 26 1.67 -5.85 -4.91
CA ALA A 26 0.50 -6.72 -5.03
C ALA A 26 -0.81 -5.93 -5.01
N ASN A 27 -1.83 -6.54 -5.61
CA ASN A 27 -3.22 -6.11 -5.53
C ASN A 27 -4.05 -7.24 -4.91
N ARG A 28 -4.78 -6.94 -3.85
CA ARG A 28 -5.66 -7.88 -3.15
C ARG A 28 -7.09 -7.36 -3.23
N TYR A 29 -8.02 -8.23 -3.59
CA TYR A 29 -9.44 -7.90 -3.75
C TYR A 29 -10.24 -8.65 -2.69
N GLU A 30 -10.99 -7.94 -1.86
CA GLU A 30 -11.84 -8.54 -0.83
C GLU A 30 -13.18 -7.82 -0.77
N GLU A 31 -14.24 -8.51 -1.19
CA GLU A 31 -15.62 -8.02 -1.15
C GLU A 31 -15.78 -6.62 -1.75
N GLU A 32 -15.99 -5.62 -0.90
CA GLU A 32 -16.24 -4.22 -1.24
C GLU A 32 -14.96 -3.38 -1.29
N HIS A 33 -13.77 -4.00 -1.16
CA HIS A 33 -12.50 -3.31 -1.05
C HIS A 33 -11.45 -3.82 -2.05
N ILE A 34 -10.64 -2.88 -2.53
CA ILE A 34 -9.40 -3.14 -3.27
C ILE A 34 -8.25 -2.65 -2.42
N PHE A 35 -7.26 -3.50 -2.21
CA PHE A 35 -6.05 -3.16 -1.50
C PHE A 35 -4.85 -3.17 -2.44
N LEU A 36 -4.09 -2.08 -2.44
CA LEU A 36 -2.85 -1.95 -3.20
C LEU A 36 -1.69 -1.89 -2.21
N LEU A 37 -0.77 -2.85 -2.32
CA LEU A 37 0.43 -2.89 -1.52
C LEU A 37 1.61 -2.30 -2.31
N TYR A 38 2.23 -1.28 -1.73
CA TYR A 38 3.42 -0.65 -2.24
C TYR A 38 4.63 -0.94 -1.35
N SER A 39 5.79 -1.11 -1.97
CA SER A 39 7.09 -0.89 -1.34
C SER A 39 7.48 0.57 -1.52
N LEU A 40 7.83 1.25 -0.43
CA LEU A 40 8.38 2.61 -0.46
C LEU A 40 9.70 2.62 0.32
N HIS A 41 10.79 2.36 -0.40
CA HIS A 41 12.14 2.23 0.12
C HIS A 41 12.30 1.13 1.20
N ASN A 42 12.13 1.48 2.48
CA ASN A 42 12.38 0.60 3.62
C ASN A 42 11.14 0.33 4.47
N PHE A 43 9.95 0.59 3.92
CA PHE A 43 8.67 0.30 4.52
C PHE A 43 7.62 0.04 3.44
N TYR A 44 6.45 -0.43 3.86
CA TYR A 44 5.34 -0.76 3.00
C TYR A 44 4.18 0.22 3.23
N VAL A 45 3.37 0.41 2.18
CA VAL A 45 2.15 1.20 2.25
C VAL A 45 1.00 0.41 1.64
N GLU A 46 -0.08 0.27 2.40
CA GLU A 46 -1.35 -0.28 1.92
C GLU A 46 -2.33 0.87 1.65
N LEU A 47 -2.82 0.94 0.42
CA LEU A 47 -3.98 1.75 0.06
C LEU A 47 -5.21 0.87 0.08
N ARG A 48 -6.27 1.31 0.78
CA ARG A 48 -7.60 0.67 0.71
C ARG A 48 -8.54 1.56 -0.07
N HIS A 49 -9.08 1.03 -1.16
CA HIS A 49 -10.09 1.66 -1.98
C HIS A 49 -11.44 0.95 -1.84
N ASP A 50 -12.50 1.70 -2.04
CA ASP A 50 -13.83 1.16 -2.30
C ASP A 50 -13.85 0.48 -3.69
N ALA A 51 -14.26 -0.78 -3.76
CA ALA A 51 -14.19 -1.56 -5.00
C ALA A 51 -15.17 -1.10 -6.09
N TYR A 52 -16.24 -0.40 -5.73
CA TYR A 52 -17.29 0.03 -6.66
C TYR A 52 -17.05 1.44 -7.20
N THR A 53 -16.54 2.33 -6.35
CA THR A 53 -16.33 3.75 -6.66
C THR A 53 -14.86 4.09 -6.91
N ASN A 54 -13.94 3.17 -6.57
CA ASN A 54 -12.50 3.34 -6.59
C ASN A 54 -11.99 4.50 -5.70
N GLN A 55 -12.82 4.99 -4.78
CA GLN A 55 -12.44 6.06 -3.86
C GLN A 55 -11.48 5.52 -2.81
N LEU A 56 -10.38 6.24 -2.58
CA LEU A 56 -9.43 5.93 -1.52
C LEU A 56 -10.11 6.16 -0.15
N GLN A 57 -10.18 5.11 0.66
CA GLN A 57 -10.79 5.12 1.97
C GLN A 57 -9.75 5.19 3.11
N ALA A 58 -8.58 4.58 2.92
CA ALA A 58 -7.54 4.55 3.95
C ALA A 58 -6.13 4.38 3.37
N VAL A 59 -5.15 4.86 4.11
CA VAL A 59 -3.71 4.69 3.86
C VAL A 59 -3.07 4.21 5.16
N SER A 60 -2.36 3.09 5.10
CA SER A 60 -1.61 2.55 6.24
C SER A 60 -0.16 2.34 5.85
N ALA A 61 0.78 2.74 6.70
CA ALA A 61 2.21 2.56 6.47
C ALA A 61 2.84 1.76 7.60
N PHE A 62 3.65 0.76 7.27
CA PHE A 62 4.18 -0.20 8.23
C PHE A 62 5.54 -0.75 7.80
N LYS A 63 6.30 -1.28 8.76
CA LYS A 63 7.58 -1.96 8.50
C LYS A 63 7.55 -3.46 8.77
N ASP A 64 6.60 -3.90 9.59
CA ASP A 64 6.54 -5.28 10.04
C ASP A 64 6.02 -6.19 8.94
N THR A 65 6.61 -7.38 8.81
CA THR A 65 6.24 -8.34 7.77
C THR A 65 4.97 -9.12 8.08
N GLU A 66 4.47 -9.06 9.32
CA GLU A 66 3.22 -9.73 9.72
C GLU A 66 2.04 -9.29 8.83
N GLN A 67 1.99 -8.01 8.47
CA GLN A 67 0.93 -7.47 7.60
C GLN A 67 1.05 -7.96 6.14
N LEU A 68 2.21 -8.48 5.74
CA LEU A 68 2.42 -9.07 4.41
C LEU A 68 1.83 -10.48 4.30
N GLU A 69 1.45 -11.13 5.41
CA GLU A 69 0.86 -12.48 5.38
C GLU A 69 -0.38 -12.55 4.47
N ALA A 70 -1.22 -11.51 4.53
CA ALA A 70 -2.40 -11.39 3.67
C ALA A 70 -2.07 -11.24 2.17
N TYR A 71 -0.82 -10.85 1.87
CA TYR A 71 -0.33 -10.63 0.51
C TYR A 71 0.49 -11.79 -0.05
N LEU A 72 0.91 -12.75 0.77
CA LEU A 72 1.74 -13.89 0.34
C LEU A 72 1.21 -14.62 -0.91
N PRO A 73 -0.11 -14.85 -1.08
CA PRO A 73 -0.63 -15.51 -2.29
C PRO A 73 -0.50 -14.67 -3.58
N TYR A 74 -0.24 -13.38 -3.45
CA TYR A 74 -0.25 -12.39 -4.53
C TYR A 74 1.14 -11.83 -4.85
N LEU A 75 2.13 -12.05 -3.97
CA LEU A 75 3.51 -11.68 -4.21
C LEU A 75 4.13 -12.68 -5.19
N THR A 76 4.68 -12.18 -6.30
CA THR A 76 5.41 -13.00 -7.28
C THR A 76 6.85 -13.22 -6.82
N GLU A 77 7.49 -14.29 -7.30
CA GLU A 77 8.90 -14.63 -6.95
C GLU A 77 9.92 -13.55 -7.35
N GLU A 78 9.55 -12.58 -8.19
CA GLU A 78 10.43 -11.43 -8.54
C GLU A 78 10.53 -10.38 -7.41
N VAL A 79 9.71 -10.49 -6.37
CA VAL A 79 9.62 -9.52 -5.25
C VAL A 79 10.35 -10.01 -3.98
N LEU A 80 10.84 -11.27 -3.96
CA LEU A 80 11.60 -11.89 -2.87
C LEU A 80 13.11 -11.96 -3.18
#